data_AF-A0A811Q3W1-F1
#
_entry.id   AF-A0A811Q3W1-F1
#
_cell.length_a   1.000
_cell.length_b   1.000
_cell.length_c   1.000
_cell.angle_alpha   90.00
_cell.angle_beta   90.00
_cell.angle_gamma   90.00
#
_symmetry.space_group_name_H-M   'P 1'
#
loop_
_entity.id
_entity.type
_entity.pdbx_description
1 polymer ?
#
loop_
_entity_poly.entity_id
_entity_poly.type
_entity_poly.pdbx_seq_one_letter_code
_entity_poly.pdbx_strand_id
1 'polypeptide(L)'
;MALGPSIIEIIEGAKKKKTCPERNCIHQRGLGGTNQTSGGYYKRMHDYFNEHKPEGSNRSQIAIQHRWALIQKAMNKFCGHKEAIDRLNESGKNEQDRKKHMKMSVQQKKKENAIREESEAHLISAESSIMSVDIEKVPLYLKNYYPGMQRQIMERRGFISPSNNED
;
A
#
# COMPACT_ATOMS: atom_id res chain seq x y z
N MET A 1 -5.60 46.60 -17.55
CA MET A 1 -4.63 46.47 -16.45
C MET A 1 -4.03 45.09 -16.56
N ALA A 2 -2.84 44.96 -17.17
CA ALA A 2 -2.18 43.68 -17.30
C ALA A 2 -1.66 43.27 -15.92
N LEU A 3 -2.19 42.17 -15.37
CA LEU A 3 -1.62 41.53 -14.19
C LEU A 3 -0.24 41.01 -14.62
N GLY A 4 0.82 41.70 -14.21
CA GLY A 4 2.20 41.29 -14.47
C GLY A 4 2.47 39.89 -13.88
N PRO A 5 3.43 39.16 -14.46
CA PRO A 5 3.69 37.78 -14.07
C PRO A 5 4.01 37.67 -12.58
N SER A 6 3.44 36.67 -11.94
CA SER A 6 3.68 36.41 -10.51
C SER A 6 5.16 36.12 -10.29
N ILE A 7 5.69 36.45 -9.09
CA ILE A 7 7.05 36.09 -8.68
C ILE A 7 7.34 34.60 -8.91
N ILE A 8 6.32 33.74 -8.83
CA ILE A 8 6.43 32.31 -9.13
C ILE A 8 6.69 32.05 -10.62
N GLU A 9 6.00 32.75 -11.52
CA GLU A 9 6.18 32.62 -12.99
C GLU A 9 7.54 33.14 -13.45
N ILE A 10 8.02 34.20 -12.80
CA ILE A 10 9.37 34.75 -12.99
C ILE A 10 10.44 33.71 -12.56
N ILE A 11 10.21 32.97 -11.48
CA ILE A 11 11.11 31.91 -10.99
C ILE A 11 11.07 30.65 -11.87
N GLU A 12 9.90 30.28 -12.40
CA GLU A 12 9.77 29.16 -13.34
C GLU A 12 10.45 29.46 -14.69
N GLY A 13 10.37 30.71 -15.16
CA GLY A 13 11.09 31.17 -16.35
C GLY A 13 12.60 31.00 -16.26
N ALA A 14 13.19 31.23 -15.07
CA ALA A 14 14.62 31.02 -14.82
C ALA A 14 15.02 29.53 -14.75
N LYS A 15 14.09 28.62 -14.40
CA LYS A 15 14.33 27.16 -14.38
C LYS A 15 14.28 26.52 -15.77
N LYS A 16 13.52 27.09 -16.72
CA LYS A 16 13.25 26.48 -18.03
C LYS A 16 14.46 26.35 -18.98
N LYS A 17 15.63 26.93 -18.66
CA LYS A 17 16.85 26.82 -19.50
C LYS A 17 17.75 25.61 -19.21
N LYS A 18 17.37 24.68 -18.31
CA LYS A 18 18.11 23.41 -18.11
C LYS A 18 17.17 22.25 -17.84
N THR A 19 16.54 21.72 -18.88
CA THR A 19 15.95 20.38 -18.84
C THR A 19 17.06 19.36 -19.08
N CYS A 20 17.61 18.78 -18.01
CA CYS A 20 18.27 17.47 -18.08
C CYS A 20 17.34 16.48 -17.36
N PRO A 21 17.06 15.31 -17.96
CA PRO A 21 16.07 14.39 -17.45
C PRO A 21 16.63 13.60 -16.27
N GLU A 22 15.71 13.14 -15.42
CA GLU A 22 15.89 12.09 -14.42
C GLU A 22 16.24 12.52 -12.97
N ARG A 23 15.15 12.62 -12.19
CA ARG A 23 14.99 12.15 -10.80
C ARG A 23 16.21 12.24 -9.87
N ASN A 24 16.43 13.43 -9.32
CA ASN A 24 16.54 13.71 -7.87
C ASN A 24 17.10 15.12 -7.73
N CYS A 25 16.24 16.09 -7.46
CA CYS A 25 16.68 17.46 -7.23
C CYS A 25 16.16 17.95 -5.89
N ILE A 26 16.76 17.45 -4.82
CA ILE A 26 16.84 18.15 -3.55
C ILE A 26 18.31 18.13 -3.12
N HIS A 27 18.95 19.30 -3.12
CA HIS A 27 20.28 19.58 -2.53
C HIS A 27 21.58 19.57 -3.35
N GLN A 28 21.62 19.49 -4.68
CA GLN A 28 22.87 19.90 -5.38
C GLN A 28 22.95 21.43 -5.49
N ARG A 29 23.50 22.00 -4.42
CA ARG A 29 24.59 22.97 -4.40
C ARG A 29 24.67 23.89 -5.63
N GLY A 30 24.57 25.19 -5.37
CA GLY A 30 25.14 26.16 -6.29
C GLY A 30 26.60 25.83 -6.56
N LEU A 31 26.93 25.46 -7.79
CA LEU A 31 28.28 25.48 -8.35
C LEU A 31 28.16 25.50 -9.88
N GLY A 32 27.89 26.69 -10.40
CA GLY A 32 28.52 27.18 -11.62
C GLY A 32 29.28 28.45 -11.23
N GLY A 33 30.50 28.29 -10.73
CA GLY A 33 31.37 29.37 -10.24
C GLY A 33 31.64 29.29 -8.74
N THR A 34 32.67 28.53 -8.38
CA THR A 34 33.41 28.62 -7.12
C THR A 34 33.81 30.09 -6.86
N ASN A 35 33.57 30.60 -5.64
CA ASN A 35 33.80 32.00 -5.18
C ASN A 35 32.71 33.04 -5.49
N GLN A 36 31.42 32.72 -5.36
CA GLN A 36 30.43 33.77 -5.16
C GLN A 36 30.31 34.11 -3.67
N THR A 37 30.66 35.34 -3.30
CA THR A 37 30.32 35.88 -1.98
C THR A 37 28.79 35.90 -1.83
N SER A 38 28.28 35.70 -0.62
CA SER A 38 26.83 35.74 -0.33
C SER A 38 26.20 37.04 -0.87
N GLY A 39 26.92 38.16 -0.77
CA GLY A 39 26.54 39.45 -1.34
C GLY A 39 26.38 39.42 -2.86
N GLY A 40 27.26 38.74 -3.59
CA GLY A 40 27.20 38.62 -5.05
C GLY A 40 25.99 37.82 -5.54
N TYR A 41 25.62 36.74 -4.83
CA TYR A 41 24.43 35.96 -5.13
C TYR A 41 23.15 36.80 -5.00
N TYR A 42 23.00 37.50 -3.87
CA TYR A 42 21.81 38.31 -3.64
C TYR A 42 21.76 39.57 -4.50
N LYS A 43 22.91 40.07 -4.96
CA LYS A 43 22.97 41.18 -5.90
C LYS A 43 22.31 40.80 -7.22
N ARG A 44 22.68 39.65 -7.80
CA ARG A 44 22.04 39.13 -9.02
C ARG A 44 20.54 38.89 -8.88
N MET A 45 20.12 38.40 -7.71
CA MET A 45 18.69 38.22 -7.42
C MET A 45 17.94 39.56 -7.36
N HIS A 46 18.57 40.60 -6.80
CA HIS A 46 18.00 41.95 -6.75
C HIS A 46 18.00 42.63 -8.12
N ASP A 47 19.07 42.49 -8.90
CA ASP A 47 19.16 42.99 -10.28
C ASP A 47 18.04 42.36 -11.13
N TYR A 48 17.90 41.04 -11.06
CA TYR A 48 16.84 40.31 -11.76
C TYR A 48 15.43 40.75 -11.34
N PHE A 49 15.21 40.98 -10.04
CA PHE A 49 13.94 41.51 -9.54
C PHE A 49 13.66 42.93 -10.07
N ASN A 50 14.67 43.78 -10.17
CA ASN A 50 14.51 45.14 -10.69
C ASN A 50 14.18 45.17 -12.18
N GLU A 51 14.70 44.21 -12.96
CA GLU A 51 14.40 44.07 -14.39
C GLU A 51 12.98 43.54 -14.67
N HIS A 52 12.40 42.76 -13.74
CA HIS A 52 11.14 42.02 -13.97
C HIS A 52 9.99 42.42 -13.04
N LYS A 53 10.14 43.49 -12.24
CA LYS A 53 9.11 43.97 -11.31
C LYS A 53 8.01 44.76 -12.03
N PRO A 54 6.77 44.75 -11.51
CA PRO A 54 5.75 45.71 -11.91
C PRO A 54 6.15 47.13 -11.52
N GLU A 55 5.76 48.10 -12.34
CA GLU A 55 6.06 49.52 -12.16
C GLU A 55 5.61 50.01 -10.77
N GLY A 56 6.50 50.67 -10.03
CA GLY A 56 6.27 51.14 -8.66
C GLY A 56 6.70 50.20 -7.52
N SER A 57 7.08 48.95 -7.78
CA SER A 57 7.50 48.00 -6.72
C SER A 57 9.01 48.08 -6.41
N ASN A 58 9.47 49.18 -5.81
CA ASN A 58 10.87 49.31 -5.40
C ASN A 58 11.11 48.59 -4.06
N ARG A 59 11.95 47.55 -4.07
CA ARG A 59 12.37 46.81 -2.87
C ARG A 59 13.89 46.82 -2.77
N SER A 60 14.41 46.99 -1.55
CA SER A 60 15.85 46.90 -1.30
C SER A 60 16.34 45.46 -1.42
N GLN A 61 17.63 45.28 -1.71
CA GLN A 61 18.27 43.97 -1.78
C GLN A 61 18.03 43.17 -0.49
N ILE A 62 18.12 43.82 0.68
CA ILE A 62 17.88 43.22 1.99
C ILE A 62 16.43 42.69 2.12
N ALA A 63 15.43 43.44 1.63
CA ALA A 63 14.04 43.00 1.68
C ALA A 63 13.82 41.72 0.84
N ILE A 64 14.48 41.62 -0.32
CA ILE A 64 14.42 40.43 -1.17
C ILE A 64 15.13 39.25 -0.52
N GLN A 65 16.30 39.49 0.09
CA GLN A 65 17.04 38.47 0.83
C GLN A 65 16.18 37.83 1.94
N HIS A 66 15.54 38.65 2.77
CA HIS A 66 14.67 38.16 3.84
C HIS A 66 13.48 37.37 3.30
N ARG A 67 12.81 37.86 2.25
CA ARG A 67 11.71 37.13 1.59
C ARG A 67 12.18 35.79 1.05
N TRP A 68 13.32 35.76 0.36
CA TRP A 68 13.89 34.54 -0.17
C TRP A 68 14.25 33.54 0.92
N ALA A 69 14.85 34.00 2.03
CA ALA A 69 15.17 33.15 3.17
C ALA A 69 13.91 32.50 3.79
N LEU A 70 12.81 33.25 3.89
CA LEU A 70 11.53 32.72 4.38
C LEU A 70 10.96 31.65 3.43
N ILE A 71 11.01 31.89 2.12
CA ILE A 71 10.55 30.93 1.11
C ILE A 71 11.40 29.65 1.16
N GLN A 72 12.74 29.79 1.18
CA GLN A 72 13.64 28.66 1.30
C GLN A 72 13.38 27.86 2.59
N LYS A 73 13.12 28.54 3.73
CA LYS A 73 12.77 27.86 4.98
C LYS A 73 11.48 27.04 4.83
N ALA A 74 10.47 27.57 4.17
CA ALA A 74 9.22 26.85 3.91
C ALA A 74 9.44 25.66 2.96
N MET A 75 10.24 25.83 1.90
CA MET A 75 10.59 24.75 0.97
C MET A 75 11.40 23.64 1.66
N ASN A 76 12.36 23.98 2.51
CA ASN A 76 13.13 23.00 3.27
C ASN A 76 12.23 22.23 4.25
N LYS A 77 11.27 22.91 4.88
CA LYS A 77 10.25 22.24 5.71
C LYS A 77 9.45 21.25 4.87
N PHE A 78 8.95 21.65 3.70
CA PHE A 78 8.21 20.76 2.80
C PHE A 78 9.06 19.56 2.35
N CYS A 79 10.32 19.79 1.99
CA CYS A 79 11.28 18.73 1.62
C CYS A 79 11.41 17.69 2.73
N GLY A 80 11.58 18.13 3.98
CA GLY A 80 11.64 17.21 5.13
C GLY A 80 10.36 16.40 5.34
N HIS A 81 9.18 16.98 5.10
CA HIS A 81 7.91 16.24 5.16
C HIS A 81 7.80 15.23 4.01
N LYS A 82 8.22 15.62 2.81
CA LYS A 82 8.25 14.76 1.63
C LYS A 82 9.19 13.57 1.83
N GLU A 83 10.40 13.81 2.33
CA GLU A 83 11.34 12.75 2.70
C GLU A 83 10.81 11.85 3.82
N ALA A 84 10.09 12.40 4.80
CA ALA A 84 9.47 11.59 5.84
C ALA A 84 8.37 10.68 5.26
N ILE A 85 7.54 11.20 4.35
CA ILE A 85 6.55 10.41 3.61
C ILE A 85 7.24 9.35 2.75
N ASP A 86 8.31 9.70 2.05
CA ASP A 86 9.04 8.79 1.19
C ASP A 86 9.71 7.68 2.01
N ARG A 87 10.30 7.99 3.18
CA ARG A 87 10.80 6.98 4.13
C ARG A 87 9.70 6.09 4.72
N LEU A 88 8.52 6.64 4.99
CA LEU A 88 7.36 5.85 5.42
C LEU A 88 6.90 4.89 4.31
N ASN A 89 6.93 5.34 3.06
CA ASN A 89 6.64 4.51 1.89
C ASN A 89 7.74 3.46 1.64
N GLU A 90 9.01 3.81 1.84
CA GLU A 90 10.15 2.88 1.75
C GLU A 90 10.15 1.85 2.88
N SER A 91 9.63 2.20 4.05
CA SER A 91 9.42 1.29 5.19
C SER A 91 8.19 0.37 5.03
N GLY A 92 7.46 0.41 3.91
CA GLY A 92 6.13 -0.19 3.83
C GLY A 92 5.78 -0.84 2.49
N LYS A 93 6.42 -1.97 2.17
CA LYS A 93 6.02 -2.98 1.15
C LYS A 93 5.71 -2.41 -0.24
N ASN A 94 6.52 -2.81 -1.22
CA ASN A 94 6.22 -2.58 -2.65
C ASN A 94 4.79 -3.08 -2.96
N GLU A 95 4.09 -2.45 -3.91
CA GLU A 95 2.77 -2.90 -4.38
C GLU A 95 2.78 -4.40 -4.76
N GLN A 96 3.92 -4.88 -5.23
CA GLN A 96 4.18 -6.31 -5.50
C GLN A 96 4.18 -7.19 -4.24
N ASP A 97 4.68 -6.72 -3.10
CA ASP A 97 4.75 -7.50 -1.86
C ASP A 97 3.37 -7.66 -1.23
N ARG A 98 2.51 -6.63 -1.33
CA ARG A 98 1.10 -6.72 -0.97
C ARG A 98 0.38 -7.77 -1.82
N LYS A 99 0.62 -7.76 -3.14
CA LYS A 99 0.07 -8.76 -4.07
C LYS A 99 0.57 -10.17 -3.76
N LYS A 100 1.85 -10.34 -3.44
CA LYS A 100 2.44 -11.64 -3.04
C LYS A 100 1.79 -12.17 -1.76
N HIS A 101 1.67 -11.35 -0.72
CA HIS A 101 1.07 -11.78 0.55
C HIS A 101 -0.40 -12.20 0.39
N MET A 102 -1.18 -11.45 -0.39
CA MET A 102 -2.57 -11.81 -0.71
C MET A 102 -2.65 -13.12 -1.51
N LYS A 103 -1.78 -13.32 -2.50
CA LYS A 103 -1.73 -14.57 -3.27
C LYS A 103 -1.36 -15.76 -2.39
N MET A 104 -0.39 -15.59 -1.50
CA MET A 104 0.04 -16.63 -0.57
C MET A 104 -1.09 -17.04 0.38
N SER A 105 -1.82 -16.08 0.97
CA SER A 105 -2.92 -16.40 1.88
C SER A 105 -4.09 -17.09 1.16
N VAL A 106 -4.40 -16.68 -0.07
CA VAL A 106 -5.42 -17.35 -0.89
C VAL A 106 -4.97 -18.76 -1.29
N GLN A 107 -3.72 -18.94 -1.69
CA GLN A 107 -3.18 -20.27 -2.05
C GLN A 107 -3.14 -21.20 -0.84
N GLN A 108 -2.78 -20.68 0.34
CA GLN A 108 -2.76 -21.47 1.56
C GLN A 108 -4.17 -21.96 1.93
N LYS A 109 -5.16 -21.06 1.93
CA LYS A 109 -6.56 -21.46 2.14
C LYS A 109 -7.07 -22.46 1.12
N LYS A 110 -6.66 -22.34 -0.16
CA LYS A 110 -6.99 -23.33 -1.20
C LYS A 110 -6.35 -24.69 -0.92
N LYS A 111 -5.08 -24.72 -0.50
CA LYS A 111 -4.39 -25.96 -0.14
C LYS A 111 -5.03 -26.62 1.08
N GLU A 112 -5.34 -25.84 2.12
CA GLU A 112 -6.02 -26.31 3.33
C GLU A 112 -7.42 -26.86 3.01
N ASN A 113 -8.18 -26.17 2.15
CA ASN A 113 -9.49 -26.66 1.70
C ASN A 113 -9.39 -27.94 0.88
N ALA A 114 -8.40 -28.06 -0.03
CA ALA A 114 -8.20 -29.28 -0.81
C ALA A 114 -7.86 -30.48 0.08
N ILE A 115 -6.99 -30.30 1.09
CA ILE A 115 -6.66 -31.35 2.06
C ILE A 115 -7.89 -31.75 2.89
N ARG A 116 -8.70 -30.76 3.30
CA ARG A 116 -9.95 -31.01 4.03
C ARG A 116 -10.96 -31.77 3.17
N GLU A 117 -11.12 -31.41 1.90
CA GLU A 117 -12.01 -32.10 0.96
C GLU A 117 -11.56 -33.56 0.71
N GLU A 118 -10.26 -33.79 0.53
CA GLU A 118 -9.70 -35.14 0.36
C GLU A 118 -9.93 -36.02 1.60
N SER A 119 -9.66 -35.47 2.79
CA SER A 119 -9.94 -36.18 4.06
C SER A 119 -11.42 -36.45 4.30
N GLU A 120 -12.31 -35.51 3.92
CA GLU A 120 -13.76 -35.71 4.00
C GLU A 120 -14.24 -36.80 3.04
N ALA A 121 -13.73 -36.84 1.81
CA ALA A 121 -14.04 -37.89 0.85
C ALA A 121 -13.62 -39.28 1.35
N HIS A 122 -12.44 -39.38 1.98
CA HIS A 122 -11.98 -40.63 2.58
C HIS A 122 -12.89 -41.08 3.74
N LEU A 123 -13.33 -40.15 4.59
CA LEU A 123 -14.29 -40.43 5.67
C LEU A 123 -15.65 -40.89 5.11
N ILE A 124 -16.17 -40.20 4.09
CA ILE A 124 -17.42 -40.58 3.43
C ILE A 124 -17.32 -41.98 2.82
N SER A 125 -16.18 -42.32 2.22
CA SER A 125 -15.94 -43.67 1.68
C SER A 125 -15.97 -44.76 2.77
N ALA A 126 -15.35 -44.50 3.92
CA ALA A 126 -15.37 -45.41 5.06
C ALA A 126 -16.78 -45.55 5.66
N GLU A 127 -17.50 -44.43 5.83
CA GLU A 127 -18.89 -44.41 6.31
C GLU A 127 -19.83 -45.13 5.34
N SER A 128 -19.68 -44.94 4.03
CA SER A 128 -20.48 -45.66 3.02
C SER A 128 -20.30 -47.17 3.13
N SER A 129 -19.08 -47.63 3.42
CA SER A 129 -18.80 -49.05 3.61
C SER A 129 -19.57 -49.61 4.81
N ILE A 130 -19.58 -48.88 5.93
CA ILE A 130 -20.35 -49.22 7.15
C ILE A 130 -21.86 -49.19 6.88
N MET A 131 -22.36 -48.17 6.17
CA MET A 131 -23.78 -48.02 5.86
C MET A 131 -24.31 -49.12 4.95
N SER A 132 -23.45 -49.72 4.12
CA SER A 132 -23.82 -50.80 3.19
C SER A 132 -23.86 -52.21 3.80
N VAL A 133 -23.49 -52.37 5.08
CA VAL A 133 -23.45 -53.69 5.75
C VAL A 133 -24.86 -54.23 5.97
N ASP A 134 -25.11 -55.44 5.47
CA ASP A 134 -26.36 -56.19 5.64
C ASP A 134 -26.44 -56.79 7.06
N ILE A 135 -27.34 -56.24 7.90
CA ILE A 135 -27.48 -56.58 9.32
C ILE A 135 -27.84 -58.06 9.54
N GLU A 136 -28.53 -58.69 8.59
CA GLU A 136 -28.95 -60.10 8.71
C GLU A 136 -27.77 -61.06 8.56
N LYS A 137 -26.72 -60.65 7.86
CA LYS A 137 -25.49 -61.42 7.63
C LYS A 137 -24.40 -61.15 8.67
N VAL A 138 -24.62 -60.21 9.57
CA VAL A 138 -23.68 -59.88 10.64
C VAL A 138 -23.75 -60.94 11.75
N PRO A 139 -22.60 -61.44 12.25
CA PRO A 139 -22.54 -62.36 13.39
C PRO A 139 -23.30 -61.83 14.62
N LEU A 140 -23.95 -62.73 15.38
CA LEU A 140 -24.82 -62.39 16.52
C LEU A 140 -24.21 -61.37 17.51
N TYR A 141 -22.91 -61.46 17.78
CA TYR A 141 -22.21 -60.57 18.71
C TYR A 141 -22.06 -59.12 18.19
N LEU A 142 -22.20 -58.87 16.89
CA LEU A 142 -22.08 -57.54 16.27
C LEU A 142 -23.43 -56.92 15.87
N LYS A 143 -24.55 -57.63 16.08
CA LYS A 143 -25.88 -57.17 15.66
C LYS A 143 -26.31 -55.83 16.29
N ASN A 144 -25.75 -55.46 17.44
CA ASN A 144 -26.02 -54.16 18.07
C ASN A 144 -25.02 -53.06 17.65
N TYR A 145 -23.85 -53.44 17.14
CA TYR A 145 -22.75 -52.52 16.86
C TYR A 145 -22.99 -51.73 15.57
N TYR A 146 -23.23 -52.43 14.45
CA TYR A 146 -23.40 -51.78 13.14
C TYR A 146 -24.64 -50.87 13.08
N PRO A 147 -25.84 -51.28 13.56
CA PRO A 147 -27.01 -50.39 13.54
C PRO A 147 -26.83 -49.12 14.38
N GLY A 148 -26.13 -49.21 15.51
CA GLY A 148 -25.81 -48.04 16.33
C GLY A 148 -24.86 -47.08 15.60
N MET A 149 -23.84 -47.63 14.94
CA MET A 149 -22.86 -46.85 14.18
C MET A 149 -23.50 -46.19 12.95
N GLN A 150 -24.40 -46.88 12.24
CA GLN A 150 -25.19 -46.33 11.15
C GLN A 150 -26.05 -45.14 11.61
N ARG A 151 -26.74 -45.28 12.76
CA ARG A 151 -27.53 -44.20 13.36
C ARG A 151 -26.68 -42.97 13.69
N GLN A 152 -25.52 -43.17 14.32
CA GLN A 152 -24.60 -42.07 14.63
C GLN A 152 -24.09 -41.36 13.36
N ILE A 153 -23.80 -42.11 12.29
CA ILE A 153 -23.40 -41.53 11.00
C ILE A 153 -24.54 -40.67 10.43
N MET A 154 -25.78 -41.18 10.45
CA MET A 154 -26.96 -40.43 9.99
C MET A 154 -27.18 -39.14 10.78
N GLU A 155 -27.13 -39.20 12.11
CA GLU A 155 -27.27 -38.05 13.00
C GLU A 155 -26.20 -36.98 12.74
N ARG A 156 -24.92 -37.37 12.62
CA ARG A 156 -23.81 -36.45 12.32
C ARG A 156 -23.94 -35.78 10.95
N ARG A 157 -24.61 -36.44 9.99
CA ARG A 157 -24.86 -35.91 8.65
C ARG A 157 -26.18 -35.12 8.56
N GLY A 158 -26.92 -34.98 9.66
CA GLY A 158 -28.15 -34.21 9.74
C GLY A 158 -29.41 -34.96 9.30
N PHE A 159 -29.34 -36.29 9.16
CA PHE A 159 -30.52 -37.13 8.91
C PHE A 159 -31.14 -37.51 10.25
N ILE A 160 -32.19 -36.79 10.64
CA ILE A 160 -32.97 -37.09 11.84
C ILE A 160 -33.86 -38.29 11.54
N SER A 161 -33.62 -39.41 12.20
CA SER A 161 -34.59 -40.52 12.24
C SER A 161 -35.84 -40.03 12.97
N PRO A 162 -37.05 -40.25 12.45
CA PRO A 162 -38.28 -39.95 13.19
C PRO A 162 -38.18 -40.61 14.56
N SER A 163 -38.21 -39.81 15.63
CA SER A 163 -38.38 -40.36 16.97
C SER A 163 -39.78 -40.94 17.02
N ASN A 164 -39.89 -42.26 17.10
CA ASN A 164 -41.13 -42.94 17.42
C ASN A 164 -41.53 -42.56 18.85
N ASN A 165 -42.12 -41.39 19.00
CA ASN A 165 -42.95 -41.01 20.12
C ASN A 165 -44.39 -41.03 19.59
N GLU A 166 -44.92 -42.23 19.35
CA GLU A 166 -46.36 -42.44 19.28
C GLU A 166 -46.79 -42.92 20.67
N ASP A 167 -47.33 -41.98 21.46
CA ASP A 167 -48.23 -42.23 22.59
C ASP A 167 -49.68 -42.31 22.05
#